data_AF-A0A0N0DUN9-F1
#
_entry.id   AF-A0A0N0DUN9-F1
#
_cell.length_a   1.000
_cell.length_b   1.000
_cell.length_c   1.000
_cell.angle_alpha   90.00
_cell.angle_beta   90.00
_cell.angle_gamma   90.00
#
_symmetry.space_group_name_H-M   'P 1'
#
loop_
_entity.id
_entity.type
_entity.pdbx_description
1 polymer ?
#
loop_
_entity_poly.entity_id
_entity_poly.type
_entity_poly.pdbx_seq_one_letter_code
_entity_poly.pdbx_strand_id
1 'polypeptide(L)'
;MEALLKHCLYPLKEELQITWDAIRSTRFSVGLVFAIICVLDVIVGNVILLIAINFWIQSFPTENAEHNSSQIAIQVVSLSFLVLFFSLSAAVFTIFYGALPLLHILIDTNRVGGPLYRFFLLFCSGLTNGVSSLLGVYAMTYTPEFIQAVLMCCIPFFAQAWTVMFIPIERKRNYLSMFFIGAFILFVAGVLLSSLGAFLHPSATAGVASWAWALLYLASSVIFGLWCVVQRLYLDAVMLKETTEEEESYVDGAHCSVKGGQANALSTQQPRRETDHNVVVETQPSTEPARAGREDSSVPEDSTNGNAVKKDGVTGANVDSPYGEEEARDSDVDEEEVRLTADEEQLVKREWANRSVDSNAAKMVLLLVGLMFQLIVSFVLFPVDAIPWFGTSDSAQHAWDGFRSSVDFIFASWDNIRYGLLFSLGYAMSFIGCTYLNEHSPTLASVVLQLAGPITSLVIIIIPQWNVYKSSNSVGQQVGGVMLLLAAALLYHLWEQQSMRRLAAKIEEVHRRRQQQQQQQQQQQQQQQLQGSGQIREDFVEAQ
;
A
#
# COMPACT_ATOMS: atom_id res chain seq x y z
N MET A 1 14.86 -21.04 -35.88
CA MET A 1 14.89 -19.60 -35.49
C MET A 1 13.68 -18.85 -36.02
N GLU A 2 13.36 -18.92 -37.32
CA GLU A 2 12.22 -18.22 -37.93
C GLU A 2 10.85 -18.64 -37.39
N ALA A 3 10.63 -19.94 -37.14
CA ALA A 3 9.38 -20.45 -36.54
C ALA A 3 9.18 -19.97 -35.10
N LEU A 4 10.26 -19.92 -34.30
CA LEU A 4 10.23 -19.34 -32.95
C LEU A 4 9.95 -17.84 -33.00
N LEU A 5 10.57 -17.11 -33.93
CA LEU A 5 10.32 -15.68 -34.13
C LEU A 5 8.86 -15.42 -34.51
N LYS A 6 8.27 -16.21 -35.41
CA LYS A 6 6.83 -16.10 -35.75
C LYS A 6 5.92 -16.42 -34.56
N HIS A 7 6.25 -17.47 -33.81
CA HIS A 7 5.48 -17.87 -32.62
C HIS A 7 5.56 -16.84 -31.48
N CYS A 8 6.66 -16.08 -31.38
CA CYS A 8 6.79 -14.99 -30.41
C CYS A 8 6.19 -13.66 -30.92
N LEU A 9 6.40 -13.31 -32.20
CA LEU A 9 6.00 -12.02 -32.75
C LEU A 9 4.50 -11.91 -33.02
N TYR A 10 3.83 -13.01 -33.35
CA TYR A 10 2.40 -12.98 -33.62
C TYR A 10 1.57 -12.55 -32.39
N PRO A 11 1.69 -13.19 -31.21
CA PRO A 11 0.98 -12.75 -30.01
C PRO A 11 1.44 -11.36 -29.57
N LEU A 12 2.72 -11.01 -29.74
CA LEU A 12 3.20 -9.67 -29.45
C LEU A 12 2.47 -8.62 -30.29
N LYS A 13 2.34 -8.84 -31.60
CA LYS A 13 1.66 -7.90 -32.52
C LYS A 13 0.18 -7.77 -32.19
N GLU A 14 -0.51 -8.88 -31.96
CA GLU A 14 -1.92 -8.89 -31.60
C GLU A 14 -2.16 -8.13 -30.29
N GLU A 15 -1.31 -8.35 -29.28
CA GLU A 15 -1.44 -7.67 -27.98
C GLU A 15 -1.09 -6.18 -28.03
N LEU A 16 -0.10 -5.81 -28.84
CA LEU A 16 0.25 -4.41 -29.08
C LEU A 16 -0.88 -3.68 -29.80
N GLN A 17 -1.56 -4.37 -30.72
CA GLN A 17 -2.74 -3.84 -31.42
C GLN A 17 -3.93 -3.70 -30.48
N ILE A 18 -4.23 -4.71 -29.65
CA ILE A 18 -5.30 -4.64 -28.63
C ILE A 18 -5.03 -3.51 -27.64
N THR A 19 -3.77 -3.33 -27.22
CA THR A 19 -3.42 -2.26 -26.29
C THR A 19 -3.50 -0.89 -26.96
N TRP A 20 -3.04 -0.78 -28.20
CA TRP A 20 -3.18 0.45 -28.99
C TRP A 20 -4.65 0.83 -29.18
N ASP A 21 -5.51 -0.13 -29.52
CA ASP A 21 -6.95 0.10 -29.68
C ASP A 21 -7.60 0.46 -28.34
N ALA A 22 -7.16 -0.14 -27.23
CA ALA A 22 -7.58 0.25 -25.89
C ALA A 22 -7.17 1.69 -25.55
N ILE A 23 -5.92 2.08 -25.82
CA ILE A 23 -5.42 3.46 -25.61
C ILE A 23 -6.23 4.44 -26.46
N ARG A 24 -6.46 4.11 -27.73
CA ARG A 24 -7.22 4.94 -28.67
C ARG A 24 -8.69 5.07 -28.27
N SER A 25 -9.27 4.03 -27.69
CA SER A 25 -10.65 4.02 -27.20
C SER A 25 -10.80 4.56 -25.78
N THR A 26 -9.70 4.78 -25.06
CA THR A 26 -9.72 5.36 -23.72
C THR A 26 -10.24 6.80 -23.81
N ARG A 27 -11.47 7.00 -23.34
CA ARG A 27 -12.05 8.34 -23.23
C ARG A 27 -11.30 9.10 -22.14
N PHE A 28 -11.05 10.38 -22.37
CA PHE A 28 -10.48 11.27 -21.36
C PHE A 28 -11.40 11.31 -20.13
N SER A 29 -10.97 10.66 -19.05
CA SER A 29 -11.72 10.56 -17.79
C SER A 29 -11.02 11.36 -16.70
N VAL A 30 -11.79 11.83 -15.72
CA VAL A 30 -11.23 12.53 -14.55
C VAL A 30 -10.24 11.63 -13.80
N GLY A 31 -10.54 10.33 -13.72
CA GLY A 31 -9.64 9.34 -13.10
C GLY A 31 -8.29 9.24 -13.82
N LEU A 32 -8.27 9.25 -15.16
CA LEU A 32 -7.01 9.24 -15.92
C LEU A 32 -6.17 10.50 -15.67
N VAL A 33 -6.80 11.67 -15.65
CA VAL A 33 -6.11 12.93 -15.34
C VAL A 33 -5.50 12.89 -13.94
N PHE A 34 -6.27 12.40 -12.97
CA PHE A 34 -5.81 12.26 -11.59
C PHE A 34 -4.64 11.26 -11.47
N ALA A 35 -4.71 10.12 -12.18
CA ALA A 35 -3.61 9.16 -12.24
C ALA A 35 -2.33 9.80 -12.80
N ILE A 36 -2.45 10.59 -13.87
CA ILE A 36 -1.31 11.33 -14.45
C ILE A 36 -0.74 12.32 -13.44
N ILE A 37 -1.59 13.05 -12.70
CA ILE A 37 -1.14 13.96 -11.63
C ILE A 37 -0.36 13.19 -10.56
N CYS A 38 -0.85 12.04 -10.10
CA CYS A 38 -0.14 11.22 -9.10
C CYS A 38 1.23 10.77 -9.60
N VAL A 39 1.33 10.37 -10.86
CA VAL A 39 2.61 10.00 -11.50
C VAL A 39 3.56 11.20 -11.57
N LEU A 40 3.05 12.35 -11.97
CA LEU A 40 3.83 13.59 -12.03
C LEU A 40 4.28 14.04 -10.63
N ASP A 41 3.43 13.93 -9.61
CA ASP A 41 3.78 14.27 -8.22
C ASP A 41 4.94 13.42 -7.71
N VAL A 42 4.95 12.11 -8.02
CA VAL A 42 6.09 11.25 -7.68
C VAL A 42 7.35 11.68 -8.42
N ILE A 43 7.28 11.89 -9.74
CA ILE A 43 8.45 12.26 -10.56
C ILE A 43 9.01 13.62 -10.13
N VAL A 44 8.17 14.65 -10.06
CA VAL A 44 8.55 16.01 -9.67
C VAL A 44 9.03 16.02 -8.23
N GLY A 45 8.35 15.32 -7.33
CA GLY A 45 8.77 15.20 -5.92
C GLY A 45 10.19 14.64 -5.79
N ASN A 46 10.53 13.59 -6.53
CA ASN A 46 11.88 13.02 -6.54
C ASN A 46 12.93 13.93 -7.17
N VAL A 47 12.58 14.66 -8.24
CA VAL A 47 13.47 15.68 -8.82
C VAL A 47 13.78 16.76 -7.77
N ILE A 48 12.75 17.26 -7.08
CA ILE A 48 12.90 18.24 -6.00
C ILE A 48 13.75 17.66 -4.87
N LEU A 49 13.52 16.41 -4.45
CA LEU A 49 14.31 15.74 -3.41
C LEU A 49 15.80 15.71 -3.76
N LEU A 50 16.15 15.24 -4.95
CA LEU A 50 17.53 15.11 -5.40
C LEU A 50 18.23 16.48 -5.54
N ILE A 51 17.51 17.49 -6.02
CA ILE A 51 18.05 18.85 -6.11
C ILE A 51 18.24 19.45 -4.71
N ALA A 52 17.23 19.32 -3.84
CA ALA A 52 17.24 19.92 -2.52
C ALA A 52 18.29 19.30 -1.61
N ILE A 53 18.47 17.97 -1.63
CA ILE A 53 19.52 17.31 -0.83
C ILE A 53 20.91 17.74 -1.25
N ASN A 54 21.16 17.92 -2.56
CA ASN A 54 22.45 18.38 -3.06
C ASN A 54 22.78 19.79 -2.57
N PHE A 55 21.82 20.72 -2.64
CA PHE A 55 22.00 22.06 -2.08
C PHE A 55 22.15 22.03 -0.55
N TRP A 56 21.42 21.15 0.12
CA TRP A 56 21.46 21.07 1.57
C TRP A 56 22.80 20.55 2.05
N ILE A 57 23.30 19.44 1.49
CA ILE A 57 24.62 18.90 1.83
C ILE A 57 25.73 19.92 1.55
N GLN A 58 25.67 20.67 0.45
CA GLN A 58 26.65 21.72 0.15
C GLN A 58 26.67 22.86 1.19
N SER A 59 25.57 23.08 1.90
CA SER A 59 25.52 24.11 2.94
C SER A 59 26.19 23.68 4.24
N PHE A 60 26.33 22.37 4.50
CA PHE A 60 26.95 21.89 5.73
C PHE A 60 28.46 22.18 5.75
N PRO A 61 29.02 22.56 6.91
CA PRO A 61 30.47 22.62 7.09
C PRO A 61 31.11 21.28 6.76
N THR A 62 32.24 21.27 6.04
CA THR A 62 32.91 20.04 5.59
C THR A 62 33.22 19.08 6.73
N GLU A 63 33.59 19.59 7.91
CA GLU A 63 33.86 18.80 9.12
C GLU A 63 32.61 18.05 9.65
N ASN A 64 31.42 18.64 9.48
CA ASN A 64 30.16 18.02 9.92
C ASN A 64 29.54 17.13 8.84
N ALA A 65 29.84 17.39 7.57
CA ALA A 65 29.34 16.63 6.42
C ALA A 65 29.97 15.24 6.30
N GLU A 66 31.14 15.02 6.91
CA GLU A 66 31.83 13.72 6.91
C GLU A 66 31.16 12.65 7.80
N HIS A 67 30.35 13.07 8.78
CA HIS A 67 29.66 12.16 9.69
C HIS A 67 28.25 11.83 9.19
N ASN A 68 27.85 10.55 9.28
CA ASN A 68 26.49 10.11 8.95
C ASN A 68 25.42 10.78 9.82
N SER A 69 25.81 11.30 11.00
CA SER A 69 24.93 12.06 11.89
C SER A 69 24.27 13.26 11.22
N SER A 70 24.94 13.90 10.25
CA SER A 70 24.39 15.03 9.48
C SER A 70 23.26 14.59 8.56
N GLN A 71 23.44 13.48 7.83
CA GLN A 71 22.43 12.91 6.93
C GLN A 71 21.21 12.40 7.71
N ILE A 72 21.43 11.80 8.89
CA ILE A 72 20.32 11.37 9.76
C ILE A 72 19.59 12.57 10.35
N ALA A 73 20.29 13.64 10.74
CA ALA A 73 19.67 14.88 11.18
C ALA A 73 18.80 15.49 10.08
N ILE A 74 19.30 15.54 8.84
CA ILE A 74 18.54 15.94 7.65
C ILE A 74 17.25 15.11 7.53
N GLN A 75 17.35 13.77 7.60
CA GLN A 75 16.21 12.88 7.52
C GLN A 75 15.19 13.13 8.65
N VAL A 76 15.63 13.19 9.90
CA VAL A 76 14.75 13.38 11.07
C VAL A 76 14.05 14.75 11.04
N VAL A 77 14.76 15.81 10.70
CA VAL A 77 14.17 17.15 10.57
C VAL A 77 13.14 17.18 9.45
N SER A 78 13.42 16.52 8.33
CA SER A 78 12.50 16.48 7.18
C SER A 78 11.25 15.65 7.48
N LEU A 79 11.40 14.52 8.16
CA LEU A 79 10.28 13.74 8.68
C LEU A 79 9.46 14.55 9.69
N SER A 80 10.10 15.39 10.51
CA SER A 80 9.38 16.29 11.43
C SER A 80 8.54 17.32 10.66
N PHE A 81 9.07 17.93 9.60
CA PHE A 81 8.29 18.83 8.74
C PHE A 81 7.14 18.12 8.03
N LEU A 82 7.34 16.90 7.54
CA LEU A 82 6.28 16.10 6.93
C LEU A 82 5.16 15.77 7.90
N VAL A 83 5.52 15.34 9.11
CA VAL A 83 4.56 15.07 10.19
C VAL A 83 3.76 16.32 10.51
N LEU A 84 4.40 17.48 10.64
CA LEU A 84 3.71 18.75 10.86
C LEU A 84 2.76 19.09 9.70
N PHE A 85 3.20 18.90 8.45
CA PHE A 85 2.40 19.13 7.25
C PHE A 85 1.16 18.22 7.19
N PHE A 86 1.30 16.93 7.45
CA PHE A 86 0.16 16.00 7.45
C PHE A 86 -0.71 16.14 8.69
N SER A 87 -0.15 16.59 9.83
CA SER A 87 -0.94 16.96 11.02
C SER A 87 -1.83 18.16 10.72
N LEU A 88 -1.29 19.19 10.06
CA LEU A 88 -2.08 20.34 9.62
C LEU A 88 -3.14 19.92 8.59
N SER A 89 -2.79 19.06 7.65
CA SER A 89 -3.73 18.52 6.65
C SER A 89 -4.85 17.69 7.31
N ALA A 90 -4.54 16.90 8.34
CA ALA A 90 -5.53 16.18 9.14
C ALA A 90 -6.40 17.12 9.98
N ALA A 91 -5.85 18.21 10.50
CA ALA A 91 -6.62 19.25 11.18
C ALA A 91 -7.60 19.95 10.22
N VAL A 92 -7.13 20.33 9.02
CA VAL A 92 -7.99 20.88 7.96
C VAL A 92 -9.07 19.89 7.56
N PHE A 93 -8.72 18.61 7.37
CA PHE A 93 -9.70 17.56 7.09
C PHE A 93 -10.74 17.45 8.21
N THR A 94 -10.32 17.51 9.47
CA THR A 94 -11.19 17.46 10.65
C THR A 94 -12.15 18.65 10.69
N ILE A 95 -11.70 19.85 10.29
CA ILE A 95 -12.55 21.05 10.21
C ILE A 95 -13.67 20.87 9.17
N PHE A 96 -13.36 20.27 8.01
CA PHE A 96 -14.34 20.13 6.92
C PHE A 96 -15.25 18.89 7.02
N TYR A 97 -14.72 17.76 7.50
CA TYR A 97 -15.41 16.45 7.49
C TYR A 97 -15.64 15.86 8.89
N GLY A 98 -15.16 16.52 9.95
CA GLY A 98 -15.19 16.02 11.32
C GLY A 98 -14.06 15.03 11.62
N ALA A 99 -13.86 14.74 12.91
CA ALA A 99 -12.85 13.77 13.37
C ALA A 99 -13.31 12.31 13.22
N LEU A 100 -14.62 12.10 13.09
CA LEU A 100 -15.24 10.77 13.09
C LEU A 100 -14.71 9.86 11.97
N PRO A 101 -14.54 10.31 10.70
CA PRO A 101 -14.01 9.44 9.64
C PRO A 101 -12.59 8.96 9.93
N LEU A 102 -11.70 9.85 10.43
CA LEU A 102 -10.33 9.46 10.79
C LEU A 102 -10.30 8.42 11.92
N LEU A 103 -11.19 8.57 12.91
CA LEU A 103 -11.31 7.64 14.02
C LEU A 103 -11.93 6.30 13.60
N HIS A 104 -12.96 6.32 12.76
CA HIS A 104 -13.61 5.12 12.22
C HIS A 104 -12.62 4.25 11.44
N ILE A 105 -11.76 4.87 10.64
CA ILE A 105 -10.69 4.17 9.92
C ILE A 105 -9.74 3.39 10.85
N LEU A 106 -9.63 3.77 12.12
CA LEU A 106 -8.78 3.07 13.10
C LEU A 106 -9.55 2.05 13.95
N ILE A 107 -10.79 2.36 14.35
CA ILE A 107 -11.52 1.61 15.39
C ILE A 107 -12.58 0.66 14.82
N ASP A 108 -13.20 1.00 13.69
CA ASP A 108 -14.40 0.33 13.16
C ASP A 108 -14.19 -1.16 12.85
N THR A 109 -14.98 -2.04 13.45
CA THR A 109 -14.87 -3.50 13.30
C THR A 109 -15.49 -4.04 12.01
N ASN A 110 -16.25 -3.23 11.26
CA ASN A 110 -16.96 -3.64 10.05
C ASN A 110 -16.07 -3.61 8.78
N ARG A 111 -14.77 -3.40 8.93
CA ARG A 111 -13.79 -3.38 7.84
C ARG A 111 -13.09 -4.73 7.71
N VAL A 112 -12.55 -5.00 6.52
CA VAL A 112 -11.89 -6.27 6.18
C VAL A 112 -10.83 -6.63 7.22
N GLY A 113 -9.98 -5.68 7.59
CA GLY A 113 -8.99 -5.84 8.65
C GLY A 113 -9.49 -5.35 10.01
N GLY A 114 -9.32 -6.18 11.04
CA GLY A 114 -9.55 -5.76 12.42
C GLY A 114 -8.72 -4.52 12.83
N PRO A 115 -9.13 -3.76 13.85
CA PRO A 115 -8.44 -2.54 14.29
C PRO A 115 -6.97 -2.77 14.67
N LEU A 116 -6.67 -3.85 15.39
CA LEU A 116 -5.29 -4.20 15.75
C LEU A 116 -4.43 -4.53 14.53
N TYR A 117 -4.99 -5.22 13.54
CA TYR A 117 -4.28 -5.54 12.30
C TYR A 117 -3.96 -4.28 11.49
N ARG A 118 -4.93 -3.36 11.35
CA ARG A 118 -4.70 -2.06 10.68
C ARG A 118 -3.64 -1.23 11.39
N PHE A 119 -3.68 -1.17 12.72
CA PHE A 119 -2.66 -0.47 13.50
C PHE A 119 -1.28 -1.12 13.34
N PHE A 120 -1.20 -2.45 13.35
CA PHE A 120 0.03 -3.17 13.07
C PHE A 120 0.57 -2.84 11.68
N LEU A 121 -0.28 -2.76 10.65
CA LEU A 121 0.16 -2.37 9.30
C LEU A 121 0.65 -0.91 9.24
N LEU A 122 0.04 0.03 9.98
CA LEU A 122 0.56 1.40 10.12
C LEU A 122 1.95 1.42 10.75
N PHE A 123 2.14 0.65 11.83
CA PHE A 123 3.45 0.47 12.46
C PHE A 123 4.45 -0.15 11.50
N CYS A 124 4.09 -1.24 10.81
CA CYS A 124 4.94 -1.88 9.81
C CYS A 124 5.29 -0.94 8.65
N SER A 125 4.37 -0.06 8.23
CA SER A 125 4.64 0.94 7.19
C SER A 125 5.73 1.91 7.65
N GLY A 126 5.59 2.47 8.86
CA GLY A 126 6.62 3.35 9.42
C GLY A 126 7.95 2.63 9.67
N LEU A 127 7.91 1.40 10.20
CA LEU A 127 9.09 0.59 10.49
C LEU A 127 9.88 0.24 9.22
N THR A 128 9.20 -0.29 8.20
CA THR A 128 9.86 -0.68 6.94
C THR A 128 10.46 0.53 6.24
N ASN A 129 9.74 1.65 6.15
CA ASN A 129 10.29 2.86 5.54
C ASN A 129 11.44 3.46 6.36
N GLY A 130 11.31 3.49 7.70
CA GLY A 130 12.33 4.01 8.60
C GLY A 130 13.62 3.22 8.56
N VAL A 131 13.53 1.88 8.61
CA VAL A 131 14.69 0.98 8.50
C VAL A 131 15.31 1.07 7.09
N SER A 132 14.50 1.04 6.04
CA SER A 132 15.00 1.18 4.67
C SER A 132 15.75 2.49 4.47
N SER A 133 15.17 3.61 4.91
CA SER A 133 15.79 4.94 4.80
C SER A 133 17.11 5.00 5.58
N LEU A 134 17.14 4.48 6.80
CA LEU A 134 18.34 4.46 7.62
C LEU A 134 19.47 3.64 6.98
N LEU A 135 19.16 2.41 6.53
CA LEU A 135 20.12 1.58 5.80
C LEU A 135 20.62 2.25 4.52
N GLY A 136 19.71 2.94 3.81
CA GLY A 136 20.02 3.70 2.62
C GLY A 136 21.02 4.82 2.91
N VAL A 137 20.76 5.65 3.92
CA VAL A 137 21.63 6.75 4.36
C VAL A 137 23.03 6.24 4.71
N TYR A 138 23.14 5.24 5.58
CA TYR A 138 24.46 4.70 5.96
C TYR A 138 25.20 4.10 4.77
N ALA A 139 24.51 3.34 3.93
CA ALA A 139 25.15 2.70 2.78
C ALA A 139 25.49 3.68 1.66
N MET A 140 24.77 4.79 1.53
CA MET A 140 24.96 5.81 0.49
C MET A 140 26.38 6.39 0.52
N THR A 141 26.91 6.70 1.70
CA THR A 141 28.25 7.29 1.87
C THR A 141 29.37 6.39 1.32
N TYR A 142 29.18 5.08 1.37
CA TYR A 142 30.22 4.09 1.01
C TYR A 142 29.95 3.34 -0.30
N THR A 143 28.76 3.51 -0.86
CA THR A 143 28.36 2.86 -2.11
C THR A 143 28.50 3.89 -3.22
N PRO A 144 29.27 3.64 -4.30
CA PRO A 144 29.32 4.56 -5.42
C PRO A 144 27.92 4.85 -5.97
N GLU A 145 27.63 6.09 -6.35
CA GLU A 145 26.32 6.52 -6.88
C GLU A 145 25.80 5.60 -7.99
N PHE A 146 26.71 5.11 -8.83
CA PHE A 146 26.45 4.08 -9.84
C PHE A 146 25.76 2.84 -9.23
N ILE A 147 26.37 2.25 -8.20
CA ILE A 147 25.88 1.02 -7.58
C ILE A 147 24.56 1.32 -6.88
N GLN A 148 24.44 2.47 -6.21
CA GLN A 148 23.18 2.89 -5.59
C GLN A 148 22.04 2.94 -6.63
N ALA A 149 22.26 3.56 -7.79
CA ALA A 149 21.27 3.61 -8.86
C ALA A 149 20.87 2.21 -9.35
N VAL A 150 21.84 1.31 -9.53
CA VAL A 150 21.58 -0.09 -9.92
C VAL A 150 20.76 -0.83 -8.87
N LEU A 151 21.07 -0.64 -7.59
CA LEU A 151 20.40 -1.34 -6.51
C LEU A 151 19.02 -0.75 -6.20
N MET A 152 18.82 0.56 -6.34
CA MET A 152 17.48 1.16 -6.26
C MET A 152 16.59 0.61 -7.35
N CYS A 153 17.14 0.38 -8.53
CA CYS A 153 16.41 -0.21 -9.63
C CYS A 153 15.86 -1.61 -9.31
N CYS A 154 16.39 -2.33 -8.30
CA CYS A 154 15.81 -3.61 -7.88
C CYS A 154 14.50 -3.48 -7.08
N ILE A 155 14.14 -2.28 -6.60
CA ILE A 155 12.95 -2.06 -5.75
C ILE A 155 11.65 -2.61 -6.37
N PRO A 156 11.32 -2.38 -7.66
CA PRO A 156 10.10 -2.91 -8.25
C PRO A 156 10.04 -4.44 -8.25
N PHE A 157 11.18 -5.11 -8.37
CA PHE A 157 11.23 -6.57 -8.33
C PHE A 157 10.97 -7.09 -6.93
N PHE A 158 11.53 -6.43 -5.90
CA PHE A 158 11.22 -6.78 -4.52
C PHE A 158 9.77 -6.43 -4.18
N ALA A 159 9.26 -5.28 -4.60
CA ALA A 159 7.85 -4.93 -4.42
C ALA A 159 6.93 -5.97 -5.06
N GLN A 160 7.27 -6.46 -6.27
CA GLN A 160 6.54 -7.52 -6.94
C GLN A 160 6.64 -8.86 -6.20
N ALA A 161 7.83 -9.24 -5.72
CA ALA A 161 8.03 -10.46 -4.95
C ALA A 161 7.22 -10.44 -3.65
N TRP A 162 7.25 -9.32 -2.92
CA TRP A 162 6.43 -9.10 -1.73
C TRP A 162 4.93 -9.08 -2.05
N THR A 163 4.54 -8.52 -3.19
CA THR A 163 3.15 -8.52 -3.65
C THR A 163 2.65 -9.95 -3.88
N VAL A 164 3.42 -10.79 -4.57
CA VAL A 164 3.12 -12.22 -4.75
C VAL A 164 3.08 -12.94 -3.40
N MET A 165 3.99 -12.60 -2.48
CA MET A 165 4.06 -13.25 -1.18
C MET A 165 2.86 -12.92 -0.28
N PHE A 166 2.45 -11.65 -0.21
CA PHE A 166 1.47 -11.18 0.77
C PHE A 166 0.06 -10.92 0.22
N ILE A 167 -0.11 -10.81 -1.10
CA ILE A 167 -1.42 -10.55 -1.72
C ILE A 167 -1.81 -11.79 -2.56
N PRO A 168 -2.58 -12.74 -2.01
CA PRO A 168 -2.80 -14.05 -2.62
C PRO A 168 -3.35 -14.01 -4.05
N ILE A 169 -4.26 -13.08 -4.33
CA ILE A 169 -4.84 -12.88 -5.66
C ILE A 169 -3.80 -12.55 -6.74
N GLU A 170 -2.75 -11.81 -6.39
CA GLU A 170 -1.69 -11.43 -7.33
C GLU A 170 -0.88 -12.67 -7.78
N ARG A 171 -0.86 -13.75 -6.97
CA ARG A 171 -0.21 -15.01 -7.35
C ARG A 171 -0.82 -15.66 -8.60
N LYS A 172 -2.08 -15.36 -8.93
CA LYS A 172 -2.79 -15.90 -10.10
C LYS A 172 -2.34 -15.26 -11.42
N ARG A 173 -1.50 -14.22 -11.36
CA ARG A 173 -1.00 -13.49 -12.52
C ARG A 173 0.11 -14.25 -13.24
N ASN A 174 0.26 -14.00 -14.55
CA ASN A 174 1.26 -14.67 -15.37
C ASN A 174 2.58 -13.89 -15.40
N TYR A 175 3.46 -14.16 -14.43
CA TYR A 175 4.79 -13.56 -14.32
C TYR A 175 5.80 -14.05 -15.36
N LEU A 176 5.50 -15.16 -16.04
CA LEU A 176 6.34 -15.69 -17.13
C LEU A 176 5.99 -15.07 -18.50
N SER A 177 5.20 -14.01 -18.52
CA SER A 177 4.90 -13.27 -19.75
C SER A 177 6.17 -12.66 -20.34
N MET A 178 6.29 -12.73 -21.67
CA MET A 178 7.41 -12.12 -22.39
C MET A 178 7.50 -10.60 -22.17
N PHE A 179 6.38 -9.92 -21.91
CA PHE A 179 6.38 -8.49 -21.59
C PHE A 179 7.08 -8.21 -20.26
N PHE A 180 6.83 -9.04 -19.25
CA PHE A 180 7.48 -8.91 -17.95
C PHE A 180 8.98 -9.20 -18.05
N ILE A 181 9.36 -10.30 -18.71
CA ILE A 181 10.76 -10.66 -18.92
C ILE A 181 11.48 -9.59 -19.77
N GLY A 182 10.83 -9.12 -20.83
CA GLY A 182 11.35 -8.06 -21.70
C GLY A 182 11.52 -6.74 -20.95
N ALA A 183 10.54 -6.35 -20.14
CA ALA A 183 10.63 -5.20 -19.26
C ALA A 183 11.82 -5.33 -18.31
N PHE A 184 11.99 -6.49 -17.67
CA PHE A 184 13.12 -6.77 -16.78
C PHE A 184 14.47 -6.60 -17.50
N ILE A 185 14.64 -7.20 -18.68
CA ILE A 185 15.89 -7.14 -19.43
C ILE A 185 16.20 -5.70 -19.86
N LEU A 186 15.22 -4.99 -20.44
CA LEU A 186 15.40 -3.60 -20.86
C LEU A 186 15.67 -2.67 -19.69
N PHE A 187 15.04 -2.95 -18.55
CA PHE A 187 15.24 -2.19 -17.34
C PHE A 187 16.68 -2.32 -16.86
N VAL A 188 17.17 -3.55 -16.63
CA VAL A 188 18.56 -3.81 -16.25
C VAL A 188 19.54 -3.22 -17.27
N ALA A 189 19.28 -3.38 -18.57
CA ALA A 189 20.11 -2.82 -19.63
C ALA A 189 20.14 -1.28 -19.60
N GLY A 190 18.98 -0.63 -19.37
CA GLY A 190 18.86 0.81 -19.32
C GLY A 190 19.59 1.44 -18.13
N VAL A 191 19.49 0.80 -16.96
CA VAL A 191 20.28 1.16 -15.79
C VAL A 191 21.77 1.04 -16.10
N LEU A 192 22.23 -0.15 -16.52
CA LEU A 192 23.65 -0.42 -16.79
C LEU A 192 24.21 0.53 -17.85
N LEU A 193 23.43 0.86 -18.88
CA LEU A 193 23.84 1.79 -19.93
C LEU A 193 23.96 3.23 -19.41
N SER A 194 22.98 3.71 -18.63
CA SER A 194 22.98 5.05 -18.03
C SER A 194 24.20 5.27 -17.13
N SER A 195 24.72 4.18 -16.58
CA SER A 195 25.68 4.17 -15.51
C SER A 195 27.07 3.68 -15.99
N LEU A 196 27.19 3.20 -17.23
CA LEU A 196 28.44 2.73 -17.87
C LEU A 196 29.59 3.75 -17.83
N GLY A 197 29.29 5.05 -17.91
CA GLY A 197 30.32 6.10 -17.83
C GLY A 197 31.08 6.11 -16.50
N ALA A 198 30.39 5.83 -15.39
CA ALA A 198 31.00 5.73 -14.07
C ALA A 198 31.89 4.47 -13.92
N PHE A 199 31.62 3.41 -14.69
CA PHE A 199 32.48 2.22 -14.73
C PHE A 199 33.76 2.43 -15.52
N LEU A 200 33.66 3.10 -16.68
CA LEU A 200 34.79 3.25 -17.59
C LEU A 200 35.78 4.31 -17.13
N HIS A 201 35.31 5.28 -16.35
CA HIS A 201 36.12 6.36 -15.79
C HIS A 201 35.97 6.41 -14.26
N PRO A 202 36.49 5.42 -13.52
CA PRO A 202 36.49 5.48 -12.07
C PRO A 202 37.26 6.74 -11.65
N SER A 203 36.58 7.63 -10.94
CA SER A 203 37.20 8.81 -10.33
C SER A 203 38.41 8.35 -9.52
N ALA A 204 39.52 9.07 -9.56
CA ALA A 204 40.71 8.73 -8.74
C ALA A 204 40.43 8.70 -7.22
N THR A 205 39.29 9.25 -6.80
CA THR A 205 38.75 9.26 -5.43
C THR A 205 37.72 8.17 -5.13
N ALA A 206 37.26 7.41 -6.13
CA ALA A 206 36.30 6.33 -5.92
C ALA A 206 37.06 5.08 -5.43
N GLY A 207 37.15 4.91 -4.11
CA GLY A 207 37.64 3.68 -3.50
C GLY A 207 36.91 2.45 -4.06
N VAL A 208 37.56 1.30 -4.03
CA VAL A 208 36.94 0.02 -4.43
C VAL A 208 35.64 -0.16 -3.64
N ALA A 209 34.52 -0.31 -4.35
CA ALA A 209 33.21 -0.45 -3.72
C ALA A 209 33.22 -1.65 -2.75
N SER A 210 32.99 -1.38 -1.47
CA SER A 210 32.85 -2.46 -0.49
C SER A 210 31.55 -3.21 -0.77
N TRP A 211 31.67 -4.51 -1.04
CA TRP A 211 30.51 -5.38 -1.25
C TRP A 211 29.56 -5.39 -0.04
N ALA A 212 30.08 -5.21 1.18
CA ALA A 212 29.24 -5.15 2.37
C ALA A 212 28.26 -3.96 2.32
N TRP A 213 28.74 -2.79 1.89
CA TRP A 213 27.93 -1.58 1.77
C TRP A 213 26.94 -1.66 0.62
N ALA A 214 27.36 -2.23 -0.52
CA ALA A 214 26.44 -2.52 -1.62
C ALA A 214 25.33 -3.50 -1.21
N LEU A 215 25.65 -4.56 -0.48
CA LEU A 215 24.64 -5.50 0.03
C LEU A 215 23.70 -4.86 1.06
N LEU A 216 24.21 -3.95 1.88
CA LEU A 216 23.38 -3.19 2.81
C LEU A 216 22.42 -2.24 2.07
N TYR A 217 22.90 -1.56 1.03
CA TYR A 217 22.07 -0.74 0.16
C TYR A 217 21.03 -1.59 -0.57
N LEU A 218 21.39 -2.80 -1.02
CA LEU A 218 20.43 -3.75 -1.59
C LEU A 218 19.36 -4.14 -0.57
N ALA A 219 19.74 -4.41 0.68
CA ALA A 219 18.80 -4.71 1.75
C ALA A 219 17.84 -3.54 2.00
N SER A 220 18.32 -2.29 1.94
CA SER A 220 17.46 -1.09 1.95
C SER A 220 16.41 -1.14 0.83
N SER A 221 16.81 -1.43 -0.42
CA SER A 221 15.90 -1.57 -1.56
C SER A 221 14.88 -2.70 -1.37
N VAL A 222 15.28 -3.84 -0.81
CA VAL A 222 14.38 -4.97 -0.51
C VAL A 222 13.28 -4.55 0.46
N ILE A 223 13.67 -3.87 1.55
CA ILE A 223 12.74 -3.40 2.59
C ILE A 223 11.87 -2.26 2.06
N PHE A 224 12.40 -1.39 1.18
CA PHE A 224 11.60 -0.37 0.52
C PHE A 224 10.49 -0.99 -0.34
N GLY A 225 10.79 -2.05 -1.09
CA GLY A 225 9.78 -2.80 -1.84
C GLY A 225 8.68 -3.35 -0.92
N LEU A 226 9.05 -3.81 0.28
CA LEU A 226 8.09 -4.28 1.29
C LEU A 226 7.20 -3.14 1.80
N TRP A 227 7.76 -1.95 2.02
CA TRP A 227 6.99 -0.77 2.44
C TRP A 227 5.83 -0.46 1.49
N CYS A 228 6.05 -0.47 0.17
CA CYS A 228 4.99 -0.26 -0.83
C CYS A 228 3.84 -1.28 -0.66
N VAL A 229 4.19 -2.55 -0.40
CA VAL A 229 3.20 -3.63 -0.21
C VAL A 229 2.47 -3.47 1.12
N VAL A 230 3.14 -3.06 2.19
CA VAL A 230 2.50 -2.81 3.48
C VAL A 230 1.48 -1.66 3.38
N GLN A 231 1.79 -0.60 2.62
CA GLN A 231 0.83 0.47 2.36
C GLN A 231 -0.42 -0.05 1.63
N ARG A 232 -0.24 -0.92 0.62
CA ARG A 232 -1.33 -1.59 -0.09
C ARG A 232 -2.18 -2.46 0.83
N LEU A 233 -1.55 -3.30 1.65
CA LEU A 233 -2.24 -4.15 2.61
C LEU A 233 -3.07 -3.33 3.61
N TYR A 234 -2.56 -2.17 4.04
CA TYR A 234 -3.32 -1.27 4.90
C TYR A 234 -4.55 -0.71 4.18
N LEU A 235 -4.40 -0.25 2.93
CA LEU A 235 -5.49 0.28 2.13
C LEU A 235 -6.54 -0.79 1.79
N ASP A 236 -6.15 -2.06 1.71
CA ASP A 236 -7.09 -3.18 1.59
C ASP A 236 -7.81 -3.47 2.91
N ALA A 237 -7.07 -3.45 4.03
CA ALA A 237 -7.62 -3.71 5.36
C ALA A 237 -8.68 -2.68 5.81
N VAL A 238 -8.67 -1.47 5.27
CA VAL A 238 -9.66 -0.43 5.59
C VAL A 238 -10.93 -0.50 4.75
N MET A 239 -10.99 -1.33 3.71
CA MET A 239 -12.22 -1.48 2.91
C MET A 239 -13.34 -2.05 3.77
N LEU A 240 -14.58 -1.63 3.51
CA LEU A 240 -15.76 -2.17 4.18
C LEU A 240 -15.97 -3.61 3.74
N LYS A 241 -16.38 -4.48 4.67
CA LYS A 241 -16.84 -5.82 4.30
C LYS A 241 -18.12 -5.66 3.47
N GLU A 242 -18.14 -6.22 2.27
CA GLU A 242 -19.42 -6.38 1.56
C GLU A 242 -20.23 -7.37 2.38
N THR A 243 -21.30 -6.90 3.03
CA THR A 243 -22.28 -7.78 3.66
C THR A 243 -22.97 -8.54 2.55
N THR A 244 -22.61 -9.80 2.36
CA THR A 244 -23.29 -10.67 1.41
C THR A 244 -24.74 -10.81 1.89
N GLU A 245 -25.69 -10.30 1.09
CA GLU A 245 -27.14 -10.33 1.40
C GLU A 245 -27.66 -11.75 1.69
N GLU A 246 -26.89 -12.80 1.36
CA GLU A 246 -27.18 -14.20 1.70
C GLU A 246 -27.13 -14.51 3.21
N GLU A 247 -26.34 -13.79 4.03
CA GLU A 247 -26.36 -14.00 5.49
C GLU A 247 -27.63 -13.43 6.15
N GLU A 248 -28.19 -12.33 5.64
CA GLU A 248 -29.48 -11.80 6.16
C GLU A 248 -30.66 -12.71 5.78
N SER A 249 -30.64 -13.32 4.59
CA SER A 249 -31.64 -14.32 4.17
C SER A 249 -31.65 -15.57 5.05
N TYR A 250 -30.49 -15.99 5.58
CA TYR A 250 -30.41 -17.20 6.41
C TYR A 250 -30.84 -16.94 7.87
N VAL A 251 -30.60 -15.73 8.39
CA VAL A 251 -31.00 -15.36 9.76
C VAL A 251 -32.51 -15.08 9.86
N ASP A 252 -33.14 -14.51 8.82
CA ASP A 252 -34.60 -14.29 8.82
C ASP A 252 -35.41 -15.59 8.59
N GLY A 253 -34.79 -16.65 8.05
CA GLY A 253 -35.41 -17.96 7.90
C GLY A 253 -35.50 -18.80 9.18
N ALA A 254 -34.68 -18.50 10.20
CA ALA A 254 -34.60 -19.29 11.43
C ALA A 254 -35.49 -18.80 12.58
N HIS A 255 -36.17 -17.65 12.43
CA HIS A 255 -36.92 -17.02 13.54
C HIS A 255 -38.44 -16.92 13.40
N CYS A 256 -39.05 -17.45 12.33
CA CYS A 256 -40.52 -17.47 12.18
C CYS A 256 -41.13 -18.87 12.14
N SER A 257 -41.02 -19.59 13.25
CA SER A 257 -42.05 -20.57 13.63
C SER A 257 -42.32 -20.45 15.13
N VAL A 258 -43.60 -20.45 15.50
CA VAL A 258 -44.18 -20.37 16.87
C VAL A 258 -44.50 -18.95 17.38
N LYS A 259 -45.64 -18.38 16.94
CA LYS A 259 -46.93 -18.42 17.68
C LYS A 259 -47.99 -17.55 16.99
N GLY A 260 -49.14 -18.18 16.74
CA GLY A 260 -50.33 -17.50 16.24
C GLY A 260 -50.88 -16.47 17.23
N GLY A 261 -51.41 -15.39 16.67
CA GLY A 261 -52.16 -14.36 17.36
C GLY A 261 -52.77 -13.41 16.35
N GLN A 262 -54.06 -13.61 16.07
CA GLN A 262 -54.89 -12.68 15.31
C GLN A 262 -54.80 -11.24 15.88
N ALA A 263 -54.51 -10.25 15.05
CA ALA A 263 -55.08 -8.91 15.18
C ALA A 263 -54.93 -8.12 13.87
N ASN A 264 -56.07 -7.66 13.37
CA ASN A 264 -56.24 -6.69 12.29
C ASN A 264 -55.63 -5.33 12.65
N ALA A 265 -55.02 -4.63 11.67
CA ALA A 265 -55.18 -3.19 11.37
C ALA A 265 -54.05 -2.76 10.42
N LEU A 266 -54.36 -2.47 9.16
CA LEU A 266 -54.73 -1.16 8.62
C LEU A 266 -53.51 -0.36 8.12
N SER A 267 -53.35 -0.45 6.80
CA SER A 267 -52.62 0.45 5.90
C SER A 267 -52.62 1.92 6.35
N THR A 268 -51.45 2.57 6.33
CA THR A 268 -51.32 3.98 5.95
C THR A 268 -49.95 4.19 5.30
N GLN A 269 -49.94 4.23 3.97
CA GLN A 269 -48.92 4.89 3.17
C GLN A 269 -48.90 6.38 3.52
N GLN A 270 -47.72 6.96 3.71
CA GLN A 270 -47.55 8.41 3.75
C GLN A 270 -46.48 8.84 2.73
N PRO A 271 -46.79 9.80 1.83
CA PRO A 271 -45.88 10.21 0.77
C PRO A 271 -44.86 11.25 1.25
N ARG A 272 -43.69 11.12 0.63
CA ARG A 272 -42.57 12.06 0.56
C ARG A 272 -43.08 13.48 0.22
N ARG A 273 -42.77 14.46 1.07
CA ARG A 273 -42.97 15.89 0.77
C ARG A 273 -41.67 16.65 0.99
N GLU A 274 -41.20 17.25 -0.10
CA GLU A 274 -40.20 18.32 -0.13
C GLU A 274 -40.66 19.51 0.71
N THR A 275 -39.75 20.17 1.42
CA THR A 275 -39.92 21.60 1.75
C THR A 275 -38.56 22.25 1.96
N ASP A 276 -38.20 23.12 1.03
CA ASP A 276 -37.33 24.26 1.25
C ASP A 276 -37.91 25.17 2.34
N HIS A 277 -37.09 25.63 3.30
CA HIS A 277 -36.91 27.06 3.57
C HIS A 277 -35.95 27.34 4.73
N ASN A 278 -35.05 28.28 4.45
CA ASN A 278 -34.29 29.11 5.37
C ASN A 278 -35.21 29.78 6.42
N VAL A 279 -34.85 29.71 7.71
CA VAL A 279 -35.05 30.82 8.66
C VAL A 279 -33.90 30.83 9.68
N VAL A 280 -33.29 32.00 9.78
CA VAL A 280 -32.31 32.45 10.77
C VAL A 280 -33.01 32.69 12.12
N VAL A 281 -32.49 32.13 13.22
CA VAL A 281 -32.63 32.72 14.56
C VAL A 281 -31.36 32.47 15.38
N GLU A 282 -30.78 33.57 15.83
CA GLU A 282 -29.64 33.75 16.72
C GLU A 282 -30.12 33.78 18.18
N THR A 283 -29.54 32.98 19.10
CA THR A 283 -29.36 33.37 20.53
C THR A 283 -28.39 32.43 21.27
N GLN A 284 -27.30 33.00 21.81
CA GLN A 284 -26.45 32.48 22.91
C GLN A 284 -27.04 32.92 24.29
N PRO A 285 -26.33 32.77 25.44
CA PRO A 285 -25.79 31.58 26.11
C PRO A 285 -26.25 31.49 27.59
N SER A 286 -26.02 30.38 28.29
CA SER A 286 -25.91 30.36 29.78
C SER A 286 -25.22 29.07 30.24
N THR A 287 -23.98 29.10 30.75
CA THR A 287 -23.53 29.31 32.15
C THR A 287 -23.57 28.05 33.02
N GLU A 288 -22.37 27.57 33.33
CA GLU A 288 -21.95 26.63 34.38
C GLU A 288 -22.31 27.15 35.79
N PRO A 289 -22.37 26.32 36.85
CA PRO A 289 -21.15 26.16 37.66
C PRO A 289 -20.98 24.81 38.40
N ALA A 290 -19.74 24.65 38.87
CA ALA A 290 -19.12 23.57 39.63
C ALA A 290 -19.67 23.22 41.03
N ARG A 291 -19.40 21.98 41.48
CA ARG A 291 -19.04 21.52 42.87
C ARG A 291 -18.77 20.00 42.83
N ALA A 292 -17.59 19.46 43.15
CA ALA A 292 -16.88 19.33 44.44
C ALA A 292 -17.44 18.25 45.41
N GLY A 293 -16.59 17.27 45.76
CA GLY A 293 -16.74 16.22 46.80
C GLY A 293 -16.09 14.92 46.31
N ARG A 294 -14.87 14.50 46.69
CA ARG A 294 -14.25 14.16 48.00
C ARG A 294 -14.76 12.83 48.60
N GLU A 295 -13.78 12.07 49.10
CA GLU A 295 -13.77 10.87 49.96
C GLU A 295 -13.50 9.56 49.20
N ASP A 296 -12.26 9.07 49.22
CA ASP A 296 -11.61 8.27 50.29
C ASP A 296 -12.30 6.93 50.52
N SER A 297 -11.64 5.83 50.16
CA SER A 297 -11.62 4.59 50.95
C SER A 297 -10.51 3.65 50.49
N SER A 298 -9.75 3.25 51.50
CA SER A 298 -8.60 2.38 51.58
C SER A 298 -8.94 0.88 51.50
N VAL A 299 -8.05 0.08 50.85
CA VAL A 299 -7.41 -1.19 51.33
C VAL A 299 -8.34 -2.41 51.61
N PRO A 300 -7.93 -3.71 51.55
CA PRO A 300 -6.62 -4.33 51.32
C PRO A 300 -6.55 -5.46 50.26
N GLU A 301 -5.31 -5.90 50.03
CA GLU A 301 -4.89 -7.24 49.59
C GLU A 301 -5.55 -8.38 50.41
N ASP A 302 -5.90 -9.51 49.78
CA ASP A 302 -5.40 -10.80 50.25
C ASP A 302 -5.53 -11.91 49.19
N SER A 303 -4.58 -12.82 49.34
CA SER A 303 -4.28 -14.10 48.72
C SER A 303 -5.43 -15.12 48.62
N THR A 304 -5.37 -16.04 47.64
CA THR A 304 -5.16 -17.50 47.86
C THR A 304 -5.36 -18.37 46.59
N ASN A 305 -4.49 -19.38 46.47
CA ASN A 305 -4.67 -20.77 46.00
C ASN A 305 -5.87 -21.07 45.07
N GLY A 306 -5.70 -21.68 43.89
CA GLY A 306 -5.06 -22.98 43.70
C GLY A 306 -6.14 -24.07 43.67
N ASN A 307 -6.39 -24.68 42.51
CA ASN A 307 -6.74 -26.10 42.42
C ASN A 307 -6.73 -26.62 40.98
N ALA A 308 -5.91 -27.67 40.81
CA ALA A 308 -5.89 -28.56 39.68
C ALA A 308 -7.14 -29.46 39.70
N VAL A 309 -7.77 -29.63 38.55
CA VAL A 309 -8.77 -30.69 38.33
C VAL A 309 -8.19 -31.67 37.32
N LYS A 310 -7.74 -32.81 37.85
CA LYS A 310 -7.67 -34.08 37.13
C LYS A 310 -9.09 -34.49 36.76
N LYS A 311 -9.29 -34.96 35.53
CA LYS A 311 -10.41 -35.84 35.21
C LYS A 311 -9.88 -37.05 34.44
N ASP A 312 -9.91 -38.17 35.15
CA ASP A 312 -9.59 -39.50 34.65
C ASP A 312 -10.61 -39.98 33.62
N GLY A 313 -10.14 -40.91 32.80
CA GLY A 313 -10.78 -41.38 31.59
C GLY A 313 -12.05 -42.21 31.76
N VAL A 314 -12.75 -42.33 30.64
CA VAL A 314 -13.69 -43.41 30.34
C VAL A 314 -13.40 -43.88 28.93
N THR A 315 -12.88 -45.10 28.86
CA THR A 315 -12.79 -45.96 27.68
C THR A 315 -14.19 -46.39 27.23
N GLY A 316 -14.53 -46.14 25.97
CA GLY A 316 -15.79 -46.58 25.36
C GLY A 316 -15.67 -46.81 23.87
N ALA A 317 -15.43 -48.07 23.51
CA ALA A 317 -15.79 -48.78 22.28
C ALA A 317 -15.74 -48.04 20.92
N ASN A 318 -14.75 -48.44 20.12
CA ASN A 318 -14.74 -48.36 18.67
C ASN A 318 -16.01 -48.98 18.06
N VAL A 319 -16.71 -48.21 17.24
CA VAL A 319 -17.55 -48.71 16.15
C VAL A 319 -17.00 -48.07 14.88
N ASP A 320 -16.21 -48.86 14.14
CA ASP A 320 -15.72 -48.51 12.81
C ASP A 320 -16.91 -48.40 11.85
N SER A 321 -17.24 -47.18 11.43
CA SER A 321 -18.11 -46.91 10.28
C SER A 321 -17.22 -46.41 9.13
N PRO A 322 -17.02 -47.19 8.04
CA PRO A 322 -16.09 -46.84 6.97
C PRO A 322 -16.72 -45.96 5.85
N TYR A 323 -17.78 -45.22 6.14
CA TYR A 323 -18.44 -44.35 5.16
C TYR A 323 -18.72 -42.98 5.80
N GLY A 324 -17.88 -41.98 5.54
CA GLY A 324 -18.12 -40.62 6.05
C GLY A 324 -17.04 -39.55 5.80
N GLU A 325 -15.87 -39.87 5.24
CA GLU A 325 -14.78 -38.89 5.08
C GLU A 325 -14.69 -38.20 3.71
N GLU A 326 -15.55 -38.52 2.72
CA GLU A 326 -15.51 -37.87 1.40
C GLU A 326 -16.35 -36.59 1.29
N GLU A 327 -17.41 -36.40 2.10
CA GLU A 327 -18.26 -35.20 2.01
C GLU A 327 -17.69 -33.97 2.73
N ALA A 328 -16.75 -34.15 3.68
CA ALA A 328 -16.11 -33.02 4.37
C ALA A 328 -14.98 -32.36 3.55
N ARG A 329 -14.63 -32.91 2.39
CA ARG A 329 -13.54 -32.40 1.53
C ARG A 329 -14.02 -31.52 0.38
N ASP A 330 -15.32 -31.58 0.05
CA ASP A 330 -15.92 -30.76 -1.01
C ASP A 330 -16.34 -29.37 -0.48
N SER A 331 -16.70 -29.26 0.81
CA SER A 331 -17.11 -27.97 1.42
C SER A 331 -15.98 -26.94 1.59
N ASP A 332 -14.74 -27.40 1.79
CA ASP A 332 -13.59 -26.50 2.00
C ASP A 332 -13.13 -25.82 0.69
N VAL A 333 -13.35 -26.48 -0.46
CA VAL A 333 -13.01 -25.93 -1.78
C VAL A 333 -13.94 -24.76 -2.12
N ASP A 334 -15.22 -24.88 -1.75
CA ASP A 334 -16.23 -23.85 -2.01
C ASP A 334 -15.98 -22.58 -1.17
N GLU A 335 -15.63 -22.68 0.11
CA GLU A 335 -15.36 -21.49 0.95
C GLU A 335 -14.10 -20.72 0.51
N GLU A 336 -13.02 -21.42 0.15
CA GLU A 336 -11.79 -20.77 -0.32
C GLU A 336 -12.03 -20.10 -1.68
N GLU A 337 -12.76 -20.75 -2.59
CA GLU A 337 -13.13 -20.16 -3.88
C GLU A 337 -14.07 -18.96 -3.70
N VAL A 338 -15.00 -18.99 -2.74
CA VAL A 338 -15.92 -17.88 -2.44
C VAL A 338 -15.19 -16.66 -1.86
N ARG A 339 -14.30 -16.85 -0.88
CA ARG A 339 -13.51 -15.73 -0.33
C ARG A 339 -12.59 -15.11 -1.37
N LEU A 340 -11.97 -15.93 -2.22
CA LEU A 340 -11.13 -15.46 -3.32
C LEU A 340 -11.90 -14.58 -4.31
N THR A 341 -13.18 -14.88 -4.60
CA THR A 341 -13.97 -14.08 -5.54
C THR A 341 -14.34 -12.68 -5.04
N ALA A 342 -14.58 -12.50 -3.74
CA ALA A 342 -14.90 -11.18 -3.19
C ALA A 342 -13.68 -10.25 -3.21
N ASP A 343 -12.52 -10.75 -2.80
CA ASP A 343 -11.24 -10.02 -2.89
C ASP A 343 -10.89 -9.69 -4.35
N GLU A 344 -11.23 -10.59 -5.27
CA GLU A 344 -11.07 -10.46 -6.72
C GLU A 344 -11.92 -9.36 -7.33
N GLU A 345 -13.19 -9.28 -6.95
CA GLU A 345 -14.11 -8.25 -7.44
C GLU A 345 -13.72 -6.86 -6.93
N GLN A 346 -13.30 -6.77 -5.66
CA GLN A 346 -12.83 -5.51 -5.06
C GLN A 346 -11.59 -4.95 -5.76
N LEU A 347 -10.68 -5.82 -6.23
CA LEU A 347 -9.49 -5.40 -6.99
C LEU A 347 -9.84 -4.80 -8.36
N VAL A 348 -10.89 -5.32 -9.01
CA VAL A 348 -11.37 -4.82 -10.30
C VAL A 348 -12.14 -3.50 -10.14
N LYS A 349 -12.83 -3.30 -8.99
CA LYS A 349 -13.63 -2.10 -8.70
C LYS A 349 -12.83 -0.86 -8.26
N ARG A 350 -11.49 -0.91 -8.18
CA ARG A 350 -10.70 0.26 -7.75
C ARG A 350 -10.71 1.39 -8.77
N GLU A 351 -11.58 2.36 -8.56
CA GLU A 351 -11.63 3.59 -9.35
C GLU A 351 -10.58 4.59 -8.91
N TRP A 352 -9.90 5.19 -9.89
CA TRP A 352 -9.03 6.34 -9.66
C TRP A 352 -9.85 7.51 -9.13
N ALA A 353 -9.27 8.23 -8.16
CA ALA A 353 -9.90 9.39 -7.54
C ALA A 353 -11.23 9.08 -6.84
N ASN A 354 -11.35 7.90 -6.19
CA ASN A 354 -12.51 7.62 -5.34
C ASN A 354 -12.70 8.76 -4.34
N ARG A 355 -13.84 9.46 -4.47
CA ARG A 355 -14.15 10.66 -3.67
C ARG A 355 -14.74 10.33 -2.30
N SER A 356 -14.77 9.06 -1.90
CA SER A 356 -15.30 8.69 -0.60
C SER A 356 -14.45 9.33 0.52
N VAL A 357 -15.14 9.93 1.48
CA VAL A 357 -14.52 10.58 2.64
C VAL A 357 -13.65 9.57 3.40
N ASP A 358 -14.12 8.33 3.53
CA ASP A 358 -13.41 7.22 4.16
C ASP A 358 -12.11 6.85 3.44
N SER A 359 -12.10 6.82 2.09
CA SER A 359 -10.88 6.51 1.33
C SER A 359 -9.82 7.62 1.50
N ASN A 360 -10.25 8.88 1.53
CA ASN A 360 -9.35 10.00 1.81
C ASN A 360 -8.87 10.01 3.28
N ALA A 361 -9.75 9.67 4.22
CA ALA A 361 -9.40 9.52 5.63
C ALA A 361 -8.37 8.39 5.82
N ALA A 362 -8.53 7.25 5.15
CA ALA A 362 -7.57 6.15 5.18
C ALA A 362 -6.16 6.58 4.75
N LYS A 363 -6.06 7.30 3.64
CA LYS A 363 -4.78 7.82 3.13
C LYS A 363 -4.17 8.85 4.06
N MET A 364 -5.00 9.74 4.63
CA MET A 364 -4.53 10.74 5.60
C MET A 364 -3.98 10.07 6.86
N VAL A 365 -4.69 9.08 7.41
CA VAL A 365 -4.22 8.30 8.57
C VAL A 365 -2.95 7.52 8.23
N LEU A 366 -2.87 6.89 7.05
CA LEU A 366 -1.68 6.19 6.59
C LEU A 366 -0.46 7.11 6.53
N LEU A 367 -0.62 8.28 5.89
CA LEU A 367 0.45 9.27 5.77
C LEU A 367 0.84 9.82 7.14
N LEU A 368 -0.12 10.26 7.96
CA LEU A 368 0.20 10.85 9.27
C LEU A 368 0.80 9.82 10.23
N VAL A 369 0.10 8.72 10.49
CA VAL A 369 0.50 7.74 11.51
C VAL A 369 1.69 6.91 11.05
N GLY A 370 1.73 6.54 9.77
CA GLY A 370 2.89 5.85 9.18
C GLY A 370 4.16 6.69 9.27
N LEU A 371 4.09 7.99 8.94
CA LEU A 371 5.23 8.90 9.06
C LEU A 371 5.62 9.20 10.50
N MET A 372 4.65 9.20 11.43
CA MET A 372 4.97 9.30 12.85
C MET A 372 5.78 8.11 13.34
N PHE A 373 5.39 6.88 12.97
CA PHE A 373 6.19 5.71 13.29
C PHE A 373 7.55 5.72 12.60
N GLN A 374 7.63 6.17 11.34
CA GLN A 374 8.89 6.33 10.64
C GLN A 374 9.83 7.31 11.37
N LEU A 375 9.31 8.47 11.79
CA LEU A 375 10.07 9.46 12.56
C LEU A 375 10.60 8.85 13.87
N ILE A 376 9.75 8.14 14.62
CA ILE A 376 10.14 7.47 15.86
C ILE A 376 11.23 6.44 15.58
N VAL A 377 11.07 5.60 14.56
CA VAL A 377 12.05 4.56 14.21
C VAL A 377 13.38 5.19 13.78
N SER A 378 13.37 6.21 12.93
CA SER A 378 14.59 6.93 12.53
C SER A 378 15.29 7.58 13.72
N PHE A 379 14.54 8.15 14.66
CA PHE A 379 15.10 8.73 15.88
C PHE A 379 15.61 7.69 16.88
N VAL A 380 14.94 6.55 17.04
CA VAL A 380 15.39 5.49 17.96
C VAL A 380 16.63 4.77 17.43
N LEU A 381 16.78 4.67 16.10
CA LEU A 381 17.85 3.92 15.46
C LEU A 381 19.06 4.76 15.02
N PHE A 382 19.06 6.10 15.13
CA PHE A 382 20.27 6.87 14.81
C PHE A 382 21.50 6.51 15.68
N PRO A 383 21.39 6.10 16.96
CA PRO A 383 22.56 5.71 17.76
C PRO A 383 23.32 4.50 17.21
N VAL A 384 22.77 3.79 16.22
CA VAL A 384 23.45 2.73 15.47
C VAL A 384 24.72 3.26 14.77
N ASP A 385 24.87 4.58 14.58
CA ASP A 385 26.11 5.20 14.10
C ASP A 385 27.31 5.01 15.05
N ALA A 386 27.08 4.55 16.27
CA ALA A 386 28.15 4.23 17.24
C ALA A 386 28.74 2.82 17.05
N ILE A 387 28.19 2.01 16.14
CA ILE A 387 28.67 0.64 15.93
C ILE A 387 29.97 0.68 15.11
N PRO A 388 31.12 0.17 15.61
CA PRO A 388 32.44 0.42 15.01
C PRO A 388 32.65 -0.05 13.56
N TRP A 389 31.83 -0.98 13.08
CA TRP A 389 31.91 -1.53 11.72
C TRP A 389 30.79 -1.01 10.79
N PHE A 390 29.92 -0.15 11.30
CA PHE A 390 28.72 0.32 10.62
C PHE A 390 28.57 1.84 10.65
N GLY A 391 29.02 2.51 11.69
CA GLY A 391 28.86 3.95 11.80
C GLY A 391 30.17 4.71 11.71
N THR A 392 30.04 6.04 11.70
CA THR A 392 31.14 7.01 11.68
C THR A 392 31.50 7.53 13.06
N SER A 393 30.73 7.21 14.10
CA SER A 393 30.92 7.73 15.45
C SER A 393 31.60 6.72 16.37
N ASP A 394 32.54 7.18 17.19
CA ASP A 394 33.26 6.33 18.15
C ASP A 394 32.39 5.91 19.35
N SER A 395 31.30 6.62 19.61
CA SER A 395 30.38 6.34 20.72
C SER A 395 28.98 6.91 20.46
N ALA A 396 27.99 6.43 21.20
CA ALA A 396 26.61 6.94 21.12
C ALA A 396 26.51 8.42 21.53
N GLN A 397 27.36 8.86 22.46
CA GLN A 397 27.46 10.26 22.85
C GLN A 397 27.96 11.13 21.69
N HIS A 398 28.99 10.66 20.98
CA HIS A 398 29.52 11.35 19.80
C HIS A 398 28.48 11.45 18.68
N ALA A 399 27.74 10.35 18.43
CA ALA A 399 26.63 10.35 17.46
C ALA A 399 25.53 11.36 17.84
N TRP A 400 25.19 11.45 19.13
CA TRP A 400 24.21 12.42 19.63
C TRP A 400 24.70 13.87 19.49
N ASP A 401 25.95 14.14 19.85
CA ASP A 401 26.53 15.49 19.75
C ASP A 401 26.62 15.93 18.28
N GLY A 402 26.98 15.02 17.36
CA GLY A 402 26.96 15.27 15.92
C GLY A 402 25.55 15.50 15.37
N PHE A 403 24.56 14.71 15.81
CA PHE A 403 23.16 14.90 15.46
C PHE A 403 22.65 16.27 15.94
N ARG A 404 22.88 16.60 17.21
CA ARG A 404 22.48 17.88 17.82
C ARG A 404 23.12 19.06 17.12
N SER A 405 24.43 19.02 16.88
CA SER A 405 25.17 20.06 16.15
C SER A 405 24.58 20.27 14.75
N SER A 406 24.23 19.18 14.07
CA SER A 406 23.59 19.23 12.75
C SER A 406 22.21 19.87 12.79
N VAL A 407 21.39 19.54 13.80
CA VAL A 407 20.07 20.17 14.02
C VAL A 407 20.23 21.66 14.34
N ASP A 408 21.14 22.02 15.25
CA ASP A 408 21.42 23.41 15.61
C ASP A 408 21.87 24.20 14.38
N PHE A 409 22.70 23.61 13.50
CA PHE A 409 23.10 24.21 12.24
C PHE A 409 21.92 24.41 11.27
N ILE A 410 21.05 23.40 11.11
CA ILE A 410 19.86 23.50 10.25
C ILE A 410 18.99 24.66 10.69
N PHE A 411 18.78 24.85 11.99
CA PHE A 411 17.91 25.91 12.54
C PHE A 411 18.63 27.24 12.79
N ALA A 412 19.95 27.33 12.60
CA ALA A 412 20.71 28.55 12.81
C ALA A 412 20.34 29.69 11.83
N SER A 413 19.85 29.36 10.63
CA SER A 413 19.50 30.35 9.62
C SER A 413 18.33 29.93 8.74
N TRP A 414 17.60 30.92 8.22
CA TRP A 414 16.52 30.69 7.24
C TRP A 414 17.05 30.05 5.94
N ASP A 415 18.28 30.39 5.54
CA ASP A 415 18.91 29.85 4.34
C ASP A 415 19.14 28.34 4.44
N ASN A 416 19.36 27.80 5.63
CA ASN A 416 19.49 26.36 5.86
C ASN A 416 18.11 25.69 5.91
N ILE A 417 17.16 26.27 6.65
CA ILE A 417 15.79 25.73 6.82
C ILE A 417 15.06 25.60 5.47
N ARG A 418 15.21 26.58 4.56
CA ARG A 418 14.49 26.55 3.27
C ARG A 418 14.83 25.32 2.41
N TYR A 419 16.05 24.80 2.51
CA TYR A 419 16.43 23.58 1.79
C TYR A 419 15.76 22.35 2.41
N GLY A 420 15.68 22.29 3.74
CA GLY A 420 14.90 21.27 4.44
C GLY A 420 13.40 21.32 4.13
N LEU A 421 12.81 22.52 4.00
CA LEU A 421 11.42 22.69 3.58
C LEU A 421 11.20 22.23 2.13
N LEU A 422 12.10 22.59 1.21
CA LEU A 422 12.03 22.17 -0.18
C LEU A 422 12.20 20.65 -0.32
N PHE A 423 13.13 20.07 0.43
CA PHE A 423 13.33 18.62 0.48
C PHE A 423 12.09 17.92 1.06
N SER A 424 11.50 18.45 2.13
CA SER A 424 10.26 17.91 2.70
C SER A 424 9.06 18.05 1.76
N LEU A 425 8.98 19.12 0.96
CA LEU A 425 7.97 19.27 -0.09
C LEU A 425 8.10 18.15 -1.15
N GLY A 426 9.33 17.87 -1.58
CA GLY A 426 9.59 16.77 -2.51
C GLY A 426 9.10 15.42 -1.96
N TYR A 427 9.39 15.13 -0.68
CA TYR A 427 8.88 13.94 0.00
C TYR A 427 7.36 13.93 0.10
N ALA A 428 6.73 15.06 0.42
CA ALA A 428 5.28 15.16 0.56
C ALA A 428 4.59 14.81 -0.77
N MET A 429 5.06 15.39 -1.88
CA MET A 429 4.57 15.09 -3.22
C MET A 429 4.75 13.61 -3.57
N SER A 430 5.96 13.07 -3.33
CA SER A 430 6.23 11.65 -3.60
C SER A 430 5.38 10.72 -2.74
N PHE A 431 5.18 10.99 -1.45
CA PHE A 431 4.37 10.14 -0.58
C PHE A 431 2.88 10.23 -0.90
N ILE A 432 2.36 11.39 -1.26
CA ILE A 432 0.97 11.52 -1.73
C ILE A 432 0.79 10.70 -3.00
N GLY A 433 1.62 10.94 -4.02
CA GLY A 433 1.53 10.22 -5.30
C GLY A 433 1.72 8.72 -5.14
N CYS A 434 2.71 8.27 -4.36
CA CYS A 434 2.92 6.86 -4.04
C CYS A 434 1.75 6.24 -3.28
N THR A 435 1.10 6.96 -2.36
CA THR A 435 -0.05 6.43 -1.62
C THR A 435 -1.22 6.12 -2.56
N TYR A 436 -1.53 7.03 -3.49
CA TYR A 436 -2.58 6.78 -4.50
C TYR A 436 -2.16 5.70 -5.50
N LEU A 437 -0.90 5.67 -5.95
CA LEU A 437 -0.41 4.62 -6.83
C LEU A 437 -0.41 3.24 -6.15
N ASN A 438 0.03 3.18 -4.89
CA ASN A 438 0.05 1.98 -4.07
C ASN A 438 -1.35 1.47 -3.78
N GLU A 439 -2.39 2.32 -3.72
CA GLU A 439 -3.77 1.84 -3.63
C GLU A 439 -4.16 0.97 -4.84
N HIS A 440 -3.67 1.32 -6.03
CA HIS A 440 -3.99 0.59 -7.25
C HIS A 440 -3.04 -0.58 -7.48
N SER A 441 -1.73 -0.35 -7.43
CA SER A 441 -0.71 -1.37 -7.69
C SER A 441 0.62 -0.94 -7.03
N PRO A 442 1.13 -1.71 -6.05
CA PRO A 442 2.40 -1.41 -5.39
C PRO A 442 3.56 -1.37 -6.39
N THR A 443 3.50 -2.28 -7.36
CA THR A 443 4.54 -2.39 -8.36
C THR A 443 4.48 -1.21 -9.33
N LEU A 444 3.29 -0.72 -9.72
CA LEU A 444 3.16 0.51 -10.51
C LEU A 444 3.83 1.70 -9.80
N ALA A 445 3.54 1.89 -8.50
CA ALA A 445 4.16 2.97 -7.72
C ALA A 445 5.68 2.87 -7.72
N SER A 446 6.22 1.66 -7.53
CA SER A 446 7.66 1.42 -7.54
C SER A 446 8.30 1.70 -8.91
N VAL A 447 7.63 1.34 -10.02
CA VAL A 447 8.13 1.62 -11.38
C VAL A 447 8.15 3.11 -11.65
N VAL A 448 7.12 3.85 -11.25
CA VAL A 448 7.07 5.32 -11.37
C VAL A 448 8.20 5.96 -10.55
N LEU A 449 8.46 5.46 -9.35
CA LEU A 449 9.57 5.91 -8.52
C LEU A 449 10.92 5.71 -9.22
N GLN A 450 11.11 4.57 -9.89
CA GLN A 450 12.34 4.31 -10.65
C GLN A 450 12.48 5.16 -11.91
N LEU A 451 11.39 5.56 -12.56
CA LEU A 451 11.44 6.50 -13.68
C LEU A 451 11.89 7.89 -13.25
N ALA A 452 11.69 8.25 -11.99
CA ALA A 452 12.07 9.57 -11.49
C ALA A 452 13.59 9.80 -11.52
N GLY A 453 14.41 8.78 -11.29
CA GLY A 453 15.88 8.89 -11.37
C GLY A 453 16.37 9.31 -12.76
N PRO A 454 16.08 8.54 -13.83
CA PRO A 454 16.40 8.89 -15.21
C PRO A 454 15.86 10.24 -15.65
N ILE A 455 14.62 10.58 -15.26
CA ILE A 455 14.04 11.89 -15.56
C ILE A 455 14.83 12.99 -14.84
N THR A 456 15.21 12.79 -13.58
CA THR A 456 16.06 13.74 -12.85
C THR A 456 17.40 13.91 -13.54
N SER A 457 18.03 12.82 -14.00
CA SER A 457 19.26 12.88 -14.79
C SER A 457 19.09 13.71 -16.07
N LEU A 458 17.96 13.56 -16.80
CA LEU A 458 17.66 14.41 -17.95
C LEU A 458 17.51 15.89 -17.57
N VAL A 459 16.81 16.18 -16.46
CA VAL A 459 16.64 17.55 -15.95
C VAL A 459 18.01 18.17 -15.62
N ILE A 460 18.90 17.41 -14.99
CA ILE A 460 20.26 17.84 -14.66
C ILE A 460 21.10 18.09 -15.93
N ILE A 461 20.91 17.30 -17.00
CA ILE A 461 21.57 17.55 -18.30
C ILE A 461 21.07 18.85 -18.93
N ILE A 462 19.76 19.12 -18.86
CA ILE A 462 19.14 20.33 -19.41
C ILE A 462 19.57 21.56 -18.61
N ILE A 463 19.66 21.43 -17.28
CA ILE A 463 20.02 22.52 -16.35
C ILE A 463 21.31 22.11 -15.63
N PRO A 464 22.48 22.23 -16.28
CA PRO A 464 23.75 21.76 -15.73
C PRO A 464 24.18 22.50 -14.46
N GLN A 465 23.62 23.67 -14.18
CA GLN A 465 23.83 24.40 -12.93
C GLN A 465 23.32 23.63 -11.69
N TRP A 466 22.40 22.67 -11.88
CA TRP A 466 21.91 21.79 -10.82
C TRP A 466 22.78 20.53 -10.67
N ASN A 467 23.75 20.31 -11.57
CA ASN A 467 24.73 19.22 -11.45
C ASN A 467 25.88 19.61 -10.51
N VAL A 468 25.65 19.46 -9.21
CA VAL A 468 26.65 19.75 -8.17
C VAL A 468 27.93 18.93 -8.36
N TYR A 469 27.83 17.66 -8.74
CA TYR A 469 28.97 16.73 -8.79
C TYR A 469 29.73 16.74 -10.12
N LYS A 470 29.30 17.54 -11.11
CA LYS A 470 29.97 17.71 -12.41
C LYS A 470 30.42 16.38 -13.06
N SER A 471 29.56 15.36 -13.03
CA SER A 471 29.87 14.04 -13.59
C SER A 471 30.24 14.13 -15.08
N SER A 472 31.38 13.58 -15.49
CA SER A 472 31.87 13.59 -16.88
C SER A 472 31.24 12.52 -17.78
N ASN A 473 30.01 12.08 -17.48
CA ASN A 473 29.36 11.01 -18.22
C ASN A 473 29.01 11.45 -19.66
N SER A 474 29.15 10.53 -20.60
CA SER A 474 28.73 10.78 -21.98
C SER A 474 27.21 10.95 -22.03
N VAL A 475 26.76 12.11 -22.52
CA VAL A 475 25.33 12.45 -22.66
C VAL A 475 24.57 11.35 -23.42
N GLY A 476 25.20 10.74 -24.42
CA GLY A 476 24.59 9.65 -25.21
C GLY A 476 24.26 8.40 -24.39
N GLN A 477 25.10 8.05 -23.42
CA GLN A 477 24.87 6.89 -22.54
C GLN A 477 23.70 7.15 -21.58
N GLN A 478 23.62 8.36 -21.02
CA GLN A 478 22.52 8.77 -20.14
C GLN A 478 21.19 8.81 -20.90
N VAL A 479 21.15 9.44 -22.09
CA VAL A 479 19.94 9.48 -22.93
C VAL A 479 19.53 8.07 -23.38
N GLY A 480 20.48 7.25 -23.82
CA GLY A 480 20.20 5.86 -24.22
C GLY A 480 19.66 5.02 -23.06
N GLY A 481 20.23 5.16 -21.86
CA GLY A 481 19.75 4.51 -20.66
C GLY A 481 18.32 4.92 -20.29
N VAL A 482 18.01 6.21 -20.36
CA VAL A 482 16.65 6.73 -20.13
C VAL A 482 15.66 6.15 -21.15
N MET A 483 16.02 6.09 -22.43
CA MET A 483 15.16 5.53 -23.48
C MET A 483 14.86 4.03 -23.25
N LEU A 484 15.87 3.25 -22.84
CA LEU A 484 15.68 1.85 -22.47
C LEU A 484 14.78 1.70 -21.24
N LEU A 485 14.93 2.57 -20.23
CA LEU A 485 14.09 2.56 -19.02
C LEU A 485 12.63 2.95 -19.33
N LEU A 486 12.41 3.91 -20.22
CA LEU A 486 11.08 4.25 -20.73
C LEU A 486 10.46 3.05 -21.47
N ALA A 487 11.22 2.40 -22.36
CA ALA A 487 10.76 1.20 -23.05
C ALA A 487 10.43 0.06 -22.07
N ALA A 488 11.26 -0.11 -21.03
CA ALA A 488 11.01 -1.10 -19.98
C ALA A 488 9.72 -0.81 -19.19
N ALA A 489 9.50 0.44 -18.79
CA ALA A 489 8.28 0.85 -18.10
C ALA A 489 7.03 0.68 -18.98
N LEU A 490 7.14 0.95 -20.29
CA LEU A 490 6.07 0.68 -21.25
C LEU A 490 5.76 -0.82 -21.32
N LEU A 491 6.76 -1.68 -21.52
CA LEU A 491 6.55 -3.14 -21.54
C LEU A 491 5.97 -3.66 -20.23
N TYR A 492 6.42 -3.12 -19.09
CA TYR A 492 5.89 -3.46 -17.78
C TYR A 492 4.41 -3.06 -17.66
N HIS A 493 4.06 -1.84 -18.09
CA HIS A 493 2.68 -1.39 -18.10
C HIS A 493 1.78 -2.25 -19.01
N LEU A 494 2.28 -2.66 -20.18
CA LEU A 494 1.58 -3.58 -21.08
C LEU A 494 1.32 -4.93 -20.40
N TRP A 495 2.34 -5.48 -19.72
CA TRP A 495 2.18 -6.70 -18.92
C TRP A 495 1.13 -6.53 -17.81
N GLU A 496 1.16 -5.40 -17.09
CA GLU A 496 0.23 -5.08 -16.02
C GLU A 496 -1.22 -5.13 -16.54
N GLN A 497 -1.49 -4.37 -17.60
CA GLN A 497 -2.81 -4.28 -18.24
C GLN A 497 -3.29 -5.65 -18.75
N GLN A 498 -2.42 -6.39 -19.43
CA GLN A 498 -2.72 -7.71 -19.97
C GLN A 498 -3.05 -8.71 -18.85
N SER A 499 -2.21 -8.76 -17.82
CA SER A 499 -2.40 -9.69 -16.71
C SER A 499 -3.67 -9.37 -15.93
N MET A 500 -4.00 -8.08 -15.75
CA MET A 500 -5.24 -7.67 -15.08
C MET A 500 -6.47 -8.03 -15.90
N ARG A 501 -6.47 -7.82 -17.23
CA ARG A 501 -7.59 -8.23 -18.10
C ARG A 501 -7.82 -9.74 -18.07
N ARG A 502 -6.75 -10.53 -18.09
CA ARG A 502 -6.85 -12.00 -17.99
C ARG A 502 -7.39 -12.45 -16.63
N LEU A 503 -7.00 -11.77 -15.56
CA LEU A 503 -7.52 -12.04 -14.23
C LEU A 503 -9.02 -11.68 -14.15
N ALA A 504 -9.40 -10.48 -14.59
CA ALA A 504 -10.80 -10.05 -14.63
C ALA A 504 -11.69 -10.98 -15.46
N ALA A 505 -11.23 -11.43 -16.63
CA ALA A 505 -11.97 -12.36 -17.47
C ALA A 505 -12.18 -13.73 -16.80
N LYS A 506 -11.18 -14.23 -16.05
CA LYS A 506 -11.31 -15.47 -15.27
C LYS A 506 -12.32 -15.31 -14.13
N ILE A 507 -12.29 -14.18 -13.43
CA ILE A 507 -13.22 -13.85 -12.34
C ILE A 507 -14.66 -13.83 -12.89
N GLU A 508 -14.87 -13.14 -14.01
CA GLU A 508 -16.18 -13.08 -14.66
C GLU A 508 -16.68 -14.47 -15.11
N GLU A 509 -15.79 -15.32 -15.62
CA GLU A 509 -16.14 -16.70 -15.99
C GLU A 509 -16.57 -17.53 -14.77
N VAL A 510 -15.84 -17.44 -13.66
CA VAL A 510 -16.21 -18.10 -12.39
C VAL A 510 -17.58 -17.60 -11.91
N HIS A 511 -17.80 -16.29 -11.95
CA HIS A 511 -19.08 -15.70 -11.56
C HIS A 511 -20.24 -16.20 -12.43
N ARG A 512 -20.05 -16.27 -13.76
CA ARG A 512 -21.06 -16.82 -14.67
C ARG A 512 -21.36 -18.30 -14.39
N ARG A 513 -20.34 -19.11 -14.07
CA ARG A 513 -20.52 -20.52 -13.70
C ARG A 513 -21.34 -20.65 -12.42
N ARG A 514 -21.09 -19.83 -11.40
CA ARG A 514 -21.88 -19.82 -10.17
C ARG A 514 -23.33 -19.41 -10.39
N GLN A 515 -23.57 -18.35 -11.15
CA GLN A 515 -24.94 -17.95 -11.50
C GLN A 515 -25.69 -19.08 -12.22
N GLN A 516 -25.03 -19.80 -13.13
CA GLN A 516 -25.62 -20.95 -13.80
C GLN A 516 -25.90 -22.11 -12.83
N GLN A 517 -25.00 -22.41 -11.89
CA GLN A 517 -25.21 -23.42 -10.86
C GLN A 517 -26.37 -23.07 -9.93
N GLN A 518 -26.44 -21.81 -9.44
CA GLN A 518 -27.54 -21.33 -8.61
C GLN A 518 -28.88 -21.42 -9.35
N GLN A 519 -28.94 -21.04 -10.64
CA GLN A 519 -30.15 -21.19 -11.45
C GLN A 519 -30.55 -22.66 -11.64
N GLN A 520 -29.59 -23.57 -11.84
CA GLN A 520 -29.87 -25.00 -11.94
C GLN A 520 -30.39 -25.58 -10.62
N GLN A 521 -29.80 -25.19 -9.48
CA GLN A 521 -30.27 -25.62 -8.16
C GLN A 521 -31.70 -25.10 -7.87
N GLN A 522 -31.99 -23.84 -8.19
CA GLN A 522 -33.34 -23.29 -8.05
C GLN A 522 -34.36 -24.01 -8.94
N GLN A 523 -33.98 -24.36 -10.18
CA GLN A 523 -34.84 -25.15 -11.07
C GLN A 523 -35.09 -26.57 -10.54
N GLN A 524 -34.06 -27.22 -9.98
CA GLN A 524 -34.21 -28.54 -9.37
C GLN A 524 -35.11 -28.50 -8.12
N GLN A 525 -34.95 -27.49 -7.26
CA GLN A 525 -35.81 -27.30 -6.09
C GLN A 525 -37.27 -27.04 -6.50
N GLN A 526 -37.52 -26.23 -7.53
CA GLN A 526 -38.87 -26.01 -8.05
C GLN A 526 -39.47 -27.30 -8.63
N GLN A 527 -38.69 -28.11 -9.35
CA GLN A 527 -39.17 -29.40 -9.86
C GLN A 527 -39.52 -30.38 -8.72
N GLN A 528 -38.70 -30.44 -7.66
CA GLN A 528 -38.99 -31.26 -6.49
C GLN A 528 -40.26 -30.78 -5.75
N GLN A 529 -40.46 -29.48 -5.61
CA GLN A 529 -41.68 -28.92 -5.02
C GLN A 529 -42.94 -29.24 -5.85
N LEU A 530 -42.82 -29.19 -7.19
CA LEU A 530 -43.92 -29.57 -8.10
C LEU A 530 -44.23 -31.06 -8.01
N GLN A 531 -43.22 -31.92 -7.96
CA GLN A 531 -43.41 -33.37 -7.79
C GLN A 531 -44.04 -33.71 -6.43
N GLY A 532 -43.55 -33.12 -5.34
CA GLY A 532 -44.12 -33.30 -4.00
C GLY A 532 -45.57 -32.80 -3.90
N SER A 533 -45.89 -31.67 -4.54
CA SER A 533 -47.27 -31.15 -4.59
C SER A 533 -48.21 -32.04 -5.39
N GLY A 534 -47.71 -32.69 -6.45
CA GLY A 534 -48.46 -33.67 -7.22
C GLY A 534 -48.80 -34.91 -6.40
N GLN A 535 -47.82 -35.43 -5.65
CA GLN A 535 -47.99 -36.63 -4.83
C GLN A 535 -48.99 -36.43 -3.69
N ILE A 536 -48.93 -35.28 -3.00
CA ILE A 536 -49.93 -34.92 -1.96
C ILE A 536 -51.35 -34.84 -2.54
N ARG A 537 -51.49 -34.37 -3.79
CA ARG A 537 -52.79 -34.25 -4.44
C ARG A 537 -53.35 -35.62 -4.84
N GLU A 538 -52.52 -36.55 -5.27
CA GLU A 538 -52.93 -37.93 -5.55
C GLU A 538 -53.33 -38.67 -4.27
N ASP A 539 -52.52 -38.56 -3.21
CA ASP A 539 -52.82 -39.16 -1.90
C ASP A 539 -54.14 -38.62 -1.31
N PHE A 540 -54.44 -37.32 -1.53
CA PHE A 540 -55.70 -36.72 -1.10
C PHE A 540 -56.92 -37.21 -1.91
N VAL A 541 -56.73 -37.49 -3.21
CA VAL A 541 -57.81 -38.04 -4.07
C VAL A 541 -58.07 -39.51 -3.76
N GLU A 542 -57.04 -40.30 -3.43
CA GLU A 542 -57.25 -41.71 -3.01
C GLU A 542 -57.88 -41.83 -1.63
N ALA A 543 -57.73 -40.82 -0.76
CA ALA A 543 -58.32 -40.81 0.58
C ALA A 543 -59.81 -40.38 0.61
N GLN A 544 -60.33 -39.79 -0.46
CA GLN A 544 -61.74 -39.41 -0.63
C GLN A 544 -62.56 -40.52 -1.27
#